data_AF-A0A6N4A8X6-F1
#
_entry.id   AF-A0A6N4A8X6-F1
#
_cell.length_a   1.000
_cell.length_b   1.000
_cell.length_c   1.000
_cell.angle_alpha   90.00
_cell.angle_beta   90.00
_cell.angle_gamma   90.00
#
_symmetry.space_group_name_H-M   'P 1'
#
loop_
_entity.id
_entity.type
_entity.pdbx_description
1 polymer ?
#
loop_
_entity_poly.entity_id
_entity_poly.type
_entity_poly.pdbx_seq_one_letter_code
_entity_poly.pdbx_strand_id
1 'polypeptide(L)'
;MTVKIGINGFGRIGRLAFRRIMELQDKASDIEVVAINDLTTPSMLAYLLKYDTTHGTLNADVSANDDTSTLTVNGKDYHIYSEKDARNLPWVKNDGVEYVLECTGFYTSKEKAQAHIDAGAKRVLISAPAGKIPTIVYGVNQDTLTSSDTIVSAGSCTTQSLAPMARLLQDKFGIEVGTMTTIHAYTSTQMILDGPRSSKKRTNRTAASNTIPHSTGAAKAIGLVVPE
;
A
#
# COMPACT_ATOMS: atom_id res chain seq x y z
N MET A 1 17.67 -4.21 -16.50
CA MET A 1 16.56 -5.16 -16.29
C MET A 1 15.48 -4.40 -15.53
N THR A 2 14.24 -4.42 -16.01
CA THR A 2 13.12 -3.71 -15.38
C THR A 2 12.47 -4.60 -14.33
N VAL A 3 12.31 -4.09 -13.12
CA VAL A 3 11.65 -4.76 -12.00
C VAL A 3 10.15 -4.79 -12.26
N LYS A 4 9.58 -5.99 -12.29
CA LYS A 4 8.16 -6.22 -12.56
C LYS A 4 7.34 -6.27 -11.28
N ILE A 5 6.36 -5.38 -11.16
CA ILE A 5 5.50 -5.22 -9.99
C ILE A 5 4.12 -5.82 -10.22
N GLY A 6 3.69 -6.68 -9.30
CA GLY A 6 2.30 -7.08 -9.12
C GLY A 6 1.65 -6.25 -8.00
N ILE A 7 0.46 -5.71 -8.24
CA ILE A 7 -0.28 -4.96 -7.20
C ILE A 7 -1.43 -5.83 -6.69
N ASN A 8 -1.38 -6.25 -5.42
CA ASN A 8 -2.48 -6.96 -4.78
C ASN A 8 -3.36 -5.98 -4.00
N GLY A 9 -4.62 -5.83 -4.41
CA GLY A 9 -5.55 -4.84 -3.88
C GLY A 9 -5.44 -3.50 -4.59
N PHE A 10 -6.37 -3.24 -5.51
CA PHE A 10 -6.45 -2.01 -6.31
C PHE A 10 -7.35 -0.95 -5.67
N GLY A 11 -7.25 -0.85 -4.34
CA GLY A 11 -7.84 0.21 -3.54
C GLY A 11 -7.12 1.55 -3.70
N ARG A 12 -7.33 2.49 -2.77
CA ARG A 12 -6.73 3.84 -2.85
C ARG A 12 -5.21 3.82 -3.02
N ILE A 13 -4.50 3.04 -2.20
CA ILE A 13 -3.03 2.97 -2.25
C ILE A 13 -2.55 2.26 -3.51
N GLY A 14 -3.15 1.12 -3.89
CA GLY A 14 -2.79 0.39 -5.10
C GLY A 14 -2.91 1.26 -6.37
N ARG A 15 -4.00 2.03 -6.50
CA ARG A 15 -4.19 2.94 -7.64
C ARG A 15 -3.20 4.11 -7.63
N LEU A 16 -2.92 4.70 -6.48
CA LEU A 16 -1.93 5.79 -6.39
C LEU A 16 -0.51 5.29 -6.67
N ALA A 17 -0.16 4.09 -6.22
CA ALA A 17 1.10 3.46 -6.57
C ALA A 17 1.21 3.21 -8.08
N PHE A 18 0.15 2.70 -8.71
CA PHE A 18 0.08 2.56 -10.17
C PHE A 18 0.30 3.89 -10.88
N ARG A 19 -0.46 4.93 -10.51
CA ARG A 19 -0.33 6.28 -11.09
C ARG A 19 1.10 6.80 -10.95
N ARG A 20 1.73 6.60 -9.78
CA ARG A 20 3.10 7.06 -9.53
C ARG A 20 4.14 6.29 -10.35
N ILE A 21 4.03 4.96 -10.44
CA ILE A 21 4.94 4.15 -11.27
C ILE A 21 4.80 4.52 -12.75
N MET A 22 3.57 4.81 -13.21
CA MET A 22 3.30 5.29 -14.56
C MET A 22 3.93 6.66 -14.83
N GLU A 23 3.76 7.62 -13.91
CA GLU A 23 4.36 8.96 -14.01
C GLU A 23 5.90 8.91 -14.02
N LEU A 24 6.49 7.94 -13.31
CA LEU A 24 7.93 7.79 -13.21
C LEU A 24 8.58 7.15 -14.44
N GLN A 25 7.83 6.61 -15.41
CA GLN A 25 8.41 5.87 -16.55
C GLN A 25 9.47 6.67 -17.33
N ASP A 26 9.30 7.98 -17.46
CA ASP A 26 10.28 8.86 -18.15
C ASP A 26 11.57 9.08 -17.35
N LYS A 27 11.56 8.81 -16.03
CA LYS A 27 12.66 9.08 -15.10
C LYS A 27 13.25 7.83 -14.46
N ALA A 28 12.49 6.73 -14.44
CA ALA A 28 12.81 5.45 -13.83
C ALA A 28 12.20 4.34 -14.69
N SER A 29 12.91 3.95 -15.73
CA SER A 29 12.52 2.88 -16.67
C SER A 29 12.81 1.48 -16.12
N ASP A 30 13.32 1.39 -14.90
CA ASP A 30 13.73 0.17 -14.22
C ASP A 30 12.64 -0.42 -13.32
N ILE A 31 11.42 0.14 -13.33
CA ILE A 31 10.26 -0.40 -12.62
C ILE A 31 9.01 -0.30 -13.49
N GLU A 32 8.18 -1.35 -13.51
CA GLU A 32 6.89 -1.33 -14.21
C GLU A 32 5.84 -2.17 -13.47
N VAL A 33 4.57 -1.79 -13.58
CA VAL A 33 3.45 -2.68 -13.20
C VAL A 33 3.18 -3.63 -14.37
N VAL A 34 3.02 -4.92 -14.07
CA VAL A 34 2.70 -5.95 -15.07
C VAL A 34 1.36 -6.64 -14.82
N ALA A 35 0.90 -6.69 -13.57
CA ALA A 35 -0.35 -7.34 -13.22
C ALA A 35 -0.99 -6.71 -11.97
N ILE A 36 -2.31 -6.82 -11.88
CA ILE A 36 -3.11 -6.35 -10.74
C ILE A 36 -4.03 -7.49 -10.31
N ASN A 37 -4.24 -7.64 -9.00
CA ASN A 37 -5.26 -8.53 -8.45
C ASN A 37 -6.24 -7.74 -7.58
N ASP A 38 -7.55 -7.90 -7.83
CA ASP A 38 -8.62 -7.36 -6.99
C ASP A 38 -9.91 -8.18 -7.17
N LEU A 39 -10.88 -8.04 -6.26
CA LEU A 39 -12.11 -8.84 -6.26
C LEU A 39 -13.28 -8.14 -6.99
N THR A 40 -12.98 -7.20 -7.89
CA THR A 40 -13.95 -6.44 -8.66
C THR A 40 -13.65 -6.49 -10.16
N THR A 41 -14.55 -5.95 -10.98
CA THR A 41 -14.42 -6.03 -12.45
C THR A 41 -13.34 -5.07 -12.98
N PRO A 42 -12.65 -5.42 -14.08
CA PRO A 42 -11.73 -4.51 -14.77
C PRO A 42 -12.35 -3.14 -15.09
N SER A 43 -13.61 -3.11 -15.54
CA SER A 43 -14.37 -1.89 -15.82
C SER A 43 -14.52 -0.99 -14.59
N MET A 44 -14.79 -1.57 -13.42
CA MET A 44 -14.86 -0.82 -12.16
C MET A 44 -13.48 -0.27 -11.77
N LEU A 45 -12.43 -1.08 -11.90
CA LEU A 45 -11.06 -0.65 -11.62
C LEU A 45 -10.61 0.48 -12.56
N ALA A 46 -10.91 0.38 -13.85
CA ALA A 46 -10.64 1.40 -14.84
C ALA A 46 -11.31 2.73 -14.48
N TYR A 47 -12.59 2.69 -14.12
CA TYR A 47 -13.33 3.88 -13.69
C TYR A 47 -12.68 4.54 -12.46
N LEU A 48 -12.39 3.74 -11.42
CA LEU A 48 -11.77 4.23 -10.18
C LEU A 48 -10.30 4.67 -10.36
N LEU A 49 -9.60 4.16 -11.38
CA LEU A 49 -8.27 4.62 -11.76
C LEU A 49 -8.35 5.94 -12.52
N LYS A 50 -9.32 6.10 -13.43
CA LYS A 50 -9.49 7.31 -14.23
C LYS A 50 -9.95 8.50 -13.39
N TYR A 51 -10.94 8.29 -12.52
CA TYR A 51 -11.57 9.35 -11.74
C TYR A 51 -11.36 9.15 -10.24
N ASP A 52 -10.65 10.09 -9.59
CA ASP A 52 -10.48 10.10 -8.13
C ASP A 52 -10.89 11.47 -7.57
N THR A 53 -11.79 11.47 -6.58
CA THR A 53 -12.32 12.70 -5.96
C THR A 53 -11.25 13.52 -5.25
N THR A 54 -10.19 12.90 -4.74
CA THR A 54 -9.13 13.57 -3.97
C THR A 54 -7.94 13.92 -4.87
N HIS A 55 -7.57 13.01 -5.76
CA HIS A 55 -6.34 13.11 -6.56
C HIS A 55 -6.58 13.45 -8.03
N GLY A 56 -7.82 13.82 -8.38
CA GLY A 56 -8.21 14.29 -9.70
C GLY A 56 -8.28 13.18 -10.76
N THR A 57 -8.65 13.61 -11.96
CA THR A 57 -8.72 12.76 -13.15
C THR A 57 -7.32 12.42 -13.64
N LEU A 58 -7.05 11.15 -13.88
CA LEU A 58 -5.78 10.71 -14.48
C LEU A 58 -5.68 11.20 -15.92
N ASN A 59 -4.58 11.88 -16.25
CA ASN A 59 -4.28 12.31 -17.62
C ASN A 59 -3.67 11.15 -18.44
N ALA A 60 -4.47 10.11 -18.65
CA ALA A 60 -4.14 8.94 -19.46
C ALA A 60 -5.42 8.40 -20.10
N ASP A 61 -5.31 7.74 -21.24
CA ASP A 61 -6.40 6.98 -21.83
C ASP A 61 -6.57 5.69 -21.04
N VAL A 62 -7.74 5.47 -20.46
CA VAL A 62 -8.03 4.32 -19.60
C VAL A 62 -9.28 3.63 -20.11
N SER A 63 -9.16 2.35 -20.45
CA SER A 63 -10.26 1.48 -20.84
C SER A 63 -10.09 0.09 -20.22
N ALA A 64 -11.10 -0.76 -20.33
CA ALA A 64 -11.04 -2.12 -19.83
C ALA A 64 -11.89 -3.06 -20.71
N ASN A 65 -11.56 -4.34 -20.63
CA ASN A 65 -12.33 -5.43 -21.20
C ASN A 65 -12.58 -6.48 -20.11
N ASP A 66 -13.84 -6.62 -19.71
CA ASP A 66 -14.24 -7.54 -18.65
C ASP A 66 -14.17 -9.00 -19.12
N ASP A 67 -14.40 -9.28 -20.41
CA ASP A 67 -14.36 -10.64 -20.98
C ASP A 67 -12.92 -11.20 -20.99
N THR A 68 -11.94 -10.35 -21.27
CA THR A 68 -10.52 -10.74 -21.28
C THR A 68 -9.80 -10.44 -19.97
N SER A 69 -10.51 -9.90 -18.97
CA SER A 69 -9.93 -9.49 -17.68
C SER A 69 -8.75 -8.51 -17.83
N THR A 70 -8.90 -7.50 -18.69
CA THR A 70 -7.81 -6.58 -19.05
C THR A 70 -8.17 -5.14 -18.68
N LEU A 71 -7.20 -4.43 -18.11
CA LEU A 71 -7.18 -2.96 -17.99
C LEU A 71 -6.18 -2.42 -19.01
N THR A 72 -6.56 -1.44 -19.82
CA THR A 72 -5.65 -0.80 -20.79
C THR A 72 -5.41 0.65 -20.37
N VAL A 73 -4.14 1.05 -20.27
CA VAL A 73 -3.73 2.43 -19.97
C VAL A 73 -2.71 2.91 -20.98
N ASN A 74 -3.01 4.00 -21.70
CA ASN A 74 -2.18 4.53 -22.80
C ASN A 74 -1.78 3.45 -23.81
N GLY A 75 -2.71 2.54 -24.14
CA GLY A 75 -2.48 1.44 -25.09
C GLY A 75 -1.68 0.26 -24.53
N LYS A 76 -1.23 0.29 -23.27
CA LYS A 76 -0.61 -0.86 -22.59
C LYS A 76 -1.66 -1.64 -21.81
N ASP A 77 -1.70 -2.95 -22.03
CA ASP A 77 -2.58 -3.87 -21.33
C ASP A 77 -1.96 -4.38 -20.03
N TYR A 78 -2.81 -4.49 -19.01
CA TYR A 78 -2.49 -5.02 -17.69
C TYR A 78 -3.51 -6.11 -17.36
N HIS A 79 -3.02 -7.30 -17.03
CA HIS A 79 -3.88 -8.41 -16.62
C HIS A 79 -4.49 -8.13 -15.24
N ILE A 80 -5.81 -8.31 -15.12
CA ILE A 80 -6.55 -8.20 -13.87
C ILE A 80 -6.93 -9.60 -13.41
N TYR A 81 -6.35 -10.02 -12.29
CA TYR A 81 -6.72 -11.25 -11.59
C TYR A 81 -7.83 -10.99 -10.56
N SER A 82 -8.61 -12.03 -10.25
CA SER A 82 -9.65 -12.01 -9.21
C SER A 82 -9.49 -13.22 -8.27
N GLU A 83 -8.30 -13.32 -7.67
CA GLU A 83 -7.94 -14.41 -6.76
C GLU A 83 -7.96 -13.93 -5.31
N LYS A 84 -8.78 -14.59 -4.49
CA LYS A 84 -8.91 -14.26 -3.07
C LYS A 84 -7.72 -14.75 -2.23
N ASP A 85 -7.18 -15.91 -2.60
CA ASP A 85 -6.01 -16.50 -1.95
C ASP A 85 -4.77 -16.23 -2.79
N ALA A 86 -3.85 -15.43 -2.24
CA ALA A 86 -2.65 -14.98 -2.95
C ALA A 86 -1.73 -16.12 -3.38
N ARG A 87 -1.79 -17.29 -2.71
CA ARG A 87 -1.02 -18.48 -3.10
C ARG A 87 -1.38 -19.01 -4.49
N ASN A 88 -2.60 -18.74 -4.95
CA ASN A 88 -3.10 -19.24 -6.22
C ASN A 88 -2.81 -18.29 -7.39
N LEU A 89 -2.23 -17.10 -7.13
CA LEU A 89 -1.98 -16.11 -8.17
C LEU A 89 -0.95 -16.61 -9.19
N PRO A 90 -1.32 -16.78 -10.47
CA PRO A 90 -0.41 -17.31 -11.49
C PRO A 90 0.47 -16.23 -12.14
N TRP A 91 0.37 -14.97 -11.70
CA TRP A 91 0.98 -13.79 -12.32
C TRP A 91 2.52 -13.80 -12.40
N VAL A 92 3.20 -14.60 -11.58
CA VAL A 92 4.65 -14.80 -11.69
C VAL A 92 4.95 -15.59 -12.96
N LYS A 93 4.19 -16.66 -13.20
CA LYS A 93 4.31 -17.49 -14.39
C LYS A 93 3.81 -16.76 -15.64
N ASN A 94 2.69 -16.05 -15.53
CA ASN A 94 2.00 -15.46 -16.66
C ASN A 94 2.60 -14.11 -17.09
N ASP A 95 2.93 -13.25 -16.12
CA ASP A 95 3.32 -11.85 -16.37
C ASP A 95 4.77 -11.55 -15.93
N GLY A 96 5.39 -12.48 -15.21
CA GLY A 96 6.76 -12.35 -14.71
C GLY A 96 6.86 -11.46 -13.47
N VAL A 97 5.82 -11.36 -12.65
CA VAL A 97 5.85 -10.59 -11.39
C VAL A 97 7.05 -10.99 -10.54
N GLU A 98 7.85 -9.99 -10.14
CA GLU A 98 9.00 -10.19 -9.26
C GLU A 98 8.69 -9.68 -7.86
N TYR A 99 8.22 -8.44 -7.74
CA TYR A 99 7.87 -7.85 -6.45
C TYR A 99 6.38 -7.59 -6.34
N VAL A 100 5.82 -7.83 -5.17
CA VAL A 100 4.42 -7.59 -4.89
C VAL A 100 4.28 -6.36 -4.00
N LEU A 101 3.45 -5.42 -4.43
CA LEU A 101 2.92 -4.37 -3.57
C LEU A 101 1.59 -4.86 -2.96
N GLU A 102 1.63 -5.23 -1.68
CA GLU A 102 0.48 -5.75 -0.94
C GLU A 102 -0.30 -4.60 -0.29
N CYS A 103 -1.43 -4.25 -0.91
CA CYS A 103 -2.27 -3.10 -0.57
C CYS A 103 -3.69 -3.49 -0.10
N THR A 104 -3.98 -4.78 0.10
CA THR A 104 -5.34 -5.23 0.45
C THR A 104 -5.68 -4.94 1.91
N GLY A 105 -4.66 -4.93 2.79
CA GLY A 105 -4.82 -4.89 4.24
C GLY A 105 -5.13 -6.25 4.89
N PHE A 106 -5.35 -7.31 4.10
CA PHE A 106 -5.63 -8.65 4.61
C PHE A 106 -4.36 -9.45 4.93
N TYR A 107 -3.28 -9.22 4.19
CA TYR A 107 -1.98 -9.89 4.33
C TYR A 107 -0.97 -9.08 5.18
N THR A 108 -1.45 -8.50 6.28
CA THR A 108 -0.68 -7.61 7.18
C THR A 108 0.16 -8.34 8.25
N SER A 109 0.82 -9.42 7.85
CA SER A 109 1.84 -10.12 8.65
C SER A 109 2.79 -10.89 7.75
N LYS A 110 3.96 -11.29 8.28
CA LYS A 110 4.92 -12.12 7.53
C LYS A 110 4.30 -13.43 7.06
N GLU A 111 3.58 -14.10 7.96
CA GLU A 111 3.00 -15.43 7.75
C GLU A 111 1.90 -15.38 6.68
N LYS A 112 1.10 -14.30 6.67
CA LYS A 112 0.10 -14.14 5.62
C LYS A 112 0.76 -13.78 4.30
N ALA A 113 1.62 -12.77 4.28
CA ALA A 113 2.26 -12.30 3.05
C ALA A 113 3.19 -13.35 2.40
N GLN A 114 3.60 -14.37 3.14
CA GLN A 114 4.28 -15.57 2.62
C GLN A 114 3.52 -16.20 1.45
N ALA A 115 2.19 -16.08 1.42
CA ALA A 115 1.36 -16.51 0.30
C ALA A 115 1.83 -16.02 -1.07
N HIS A 116 2.34 -14.78 -1.16
CA HIS A 116 2.86 -14.21 -2.41
C HIS A 116 4.21 -14.81 -2.81
N ILE A 117 5.06 -15.10 -1.83
CA ILE A 117 6.35 -15.76 -2.06
C ILE A 117 6.11 -17.22 -2.51
N ASP A 118 5.14 -17.89 -1.89
CA ASP A 118 4.74 -19.25 -2.25
C ASP A 118 4.16 -19.31 -3.68
N ALA A 119 3.53 -18.23 -4.14
CA ALA A 119 3.09 -18.05 -5.54
C ALA A 119 4.25 -17.72 -6.51
N GLY A 120 5.48 -17.57 -5.99
CA GLY A 120 6.71 -17.40 -6.78
C GLY A 120 7.28 -15.98 -6.81
N ALA A 121 6.67 -15.01 -6.11
CA ALA A 121 7.23 -13.66 -6.04
C ALA A 121 8.55 -13.67 -5.28
N LYS A 122 9.49 -12.81 -5.67
CA LYS A 122 10.81 -12.68 -5.02
C LYS A 122 10.73 -11.86 -3.74
N ARG A 123 9.94 -10.78 -3.74
CA ARG A 123 9.80 -9.88 -2.59
C ARG A 123 8.38 -9.33 -2.44
N VAL A 124 8.00 -8.94 -1.23
CA VAL A 124 6.71 -8.34 -0.90
C VAL A 124 6.93 -7.08 -0.07
N LEU A 125 6.34 -5.97 -0.51
CA LEU A 125 6.21 -4.74 0.27
C LEU A 125 4.76 -4.61 0.74
N ILE A 126 4.55 -4.73 2.05
CA ILE A 126 3.24 -4.55 2.67
C ILE A 126 3.02 -3.06 2.93
N SER A 127 1.93 -2.49 2.41
CA SER A 127 1.61 -1.06 2.50
C SER A 127 1.04 -0.62 3.87
N ALA A 128 1.32 -1.38 4.93
CA ALA A 128 0.78 -1.19 6.27
C ALA A 128 1.72 -1.81 7.32
N PRO A 129 1.58 -1.45 8.62
CA PRO A 129 2.28 -2.13 9.71
C PRO A 129 1.96 -3.63 9.71
N ALA A 130 3.00 -4.47 9.82
CA ALA A 130 2.88 -5.92 9.65
C ALA A 130 3.61 -6.75 10.72
N GLY A 131 3.58 -6.27 11.97
CA GLY A 131 4.21 -6.96 13.09
C GLY A 131 5.73 -6.77 13.13
N LYS A 132 6.45 -7.81 13.59
CA LYS A 132 7.90 -7.78 13.81
C LYS A 132 8.67 -8.20 12.56
N ILE A 133 8.51 -7.43 11.48
CA ILE A 133 9.32 -7.55 10.26
C ILE A 133 10.05 -6.23 10.00
N PRO A 134 11.09 -6.21 9.14
CA PRO A 134 11.73 -4.97 8.75
C PRO A 134 10.68 -3.95 8.29
N THR A 135 10.65 -2.82 8.98
CA THR A 135 9.73 -1.71 8.71
C THR A 135 10.55 -0.54 8.22
N ILE A 136 10.30 -0.14 6.98
CA ILE A 136 11.15 0.82 6.26
C ILE A 136 10.42 2.13 6.06
N VAL A 137 11.06 3.20 6.50
CA VAL A 137 10.76 4.57 6.12
C VAL A 137 11.88 5.06 5.20
N TYR A 138 11.56 5.21 3.92
CA TYR A 138 12.50 5.69 2.92
C TYR A 138 12.97 7.12 3.27
N GLY A 139 14.28 7.35 3.21
CA GLY A 139 14.95 8.55 3.68
C GLY A 139 15.34 8.54 5.16
N VAL A 140 15.04 7.47 5.90
CA VAL A 140 15.37 7.34 7.33
C VAL A 140 16.19 6.07 7.60
N ASN A 141 15.68 4.90 7.24
CA ASN A 141 16.31 3.62 7.58
C ASN A 141 16.34 2.61 6.40
N GLN A 142 16.17 3.06 5.15
CA GLN A 142 16.20 2.15 3.99
C GLN A 142 17.51 1.37 3.86
N ASP A 143 18.61 1.91 4.39
CA ASP A 143 19.93 1.28 4.33
C ASP A 143 20.06 0.06 5.26
N THR A 144 19.05 -0.19 6.12
CA THR A 144 18.99 -1.41 6.94
C THR A 144 18.48 -2.63 6.16
N LEU A 145 17.98 -2.44 4.94
CA LEU A 145 17.52 -3.53 4.09
C LEU A 145 18.69 -4.42 3.66
N THR A 146 18.47 -5.73 3.76
CA THR A 146 19.41 -6.77 3.35
C THR A 146 18.83 -7.61 2.22
N SER A 147 19.70 -8.34 1.51
CA SER A 147 19.26 -9.22 0.42
C SER A 147 18.32 -10.35 0.89
N SER A 148 18.41 -10.74 2.17
CA SER A 148 17.53 -11.72 2.84
C SER A 148 16.14 -11.19 3.17
N ASP A 149 15.89 -9.88 3.10
CA ASP A 149 14.59 -9.30 3.43
C ASP A 149 13.62 -9.48 2.26
N THR A 150 12.89 -10.59 2.28
CA THR A 150 11.90 -10.94 1.25
C THR A 150 10.53 -10.33 1.51
N ILE A 151 10.16 -10.09 2.76
CA ILE A 151 8.87 -9.51 3.13
C ILE A 151 9.12 -8.36 4.10
N VAL A 152 8.72 -7.15 3.70
CA VAL A 152 8.98 -5.92 4.44
C VAL A 152 7.72 -5.07 4.56
N SER A 153 7.66 -4.23 5.58
CA SER A 153 6.55 -3.29 5.81
C SER A 153 6.98 -1.86 5.45
N ALA A 154 6.12 -1.10 4.79
CA ALA A 154 6.28 0.34 4.61
C ALA A 154 5.85 1.17 5.85
N GLY A 155 5.54 0.51 6.97
CA GLY A 155 4.93 1.14 8.13
C GLY A 155 3.53 1.69 7.81
N SER A 156 3.13 2.75 8.50
CA SER A 156 1.87 3.47 8.23
C SER A 156 2.13 4.87 7.69
N CYS A 157 1.11 5.51 7.12
CA CYS A 157 1.16 6.93 6.72
C CYS A 157 1.66 7.84 7.84
N THR A 158 1.20 7.63 9.08
CA THR A 158 1.67 8.40 10.25
C THR A 158 3.13 8.09 10.59
N THR A 159 3.58 6.84 10.42
CA THR A 159 5.00 6.46 10.65
C THR A 159 5.90 7.16 9.64
N GLN A 160 5.52 7.14 8.36
CA GLN A 160 6.22 7.84 7.28
C GLN A 160 6.33 9.35 7.54
N SER A 161 5.32 9.98 8.15
CA SER A 161 5.36 11.40 8.49
C SER A 161 6.15 11.70 9.75
N LEU A 162 6.07 10.86 10.78
CA LEU A 162 6.71 11.10 12.08
C LEU A 162 8.22 10.84 12.02
N ALA A 163 8.63 9.75 11.39
CA ALA A 163 9.99 9.23 11.51
C ALA A 163 11.09 10.20 11.04
N PRO A 164 10.97 10.92 9.91
CA PRO A 164 12.00 11.88 9.50
C PRO A 164 12.18 13.03 10.52
N MET A 165 11.07 13.53 11.07
CA MET A 165 11.10 14.59 12.09
C MET A 165 11.69 14.06 13.40
N ALA A 166 11.22 12.89 13.86
CA ALA A 166 11.72 12.27 15.08
C ALA A 166 13.21 11.97 14.99
N ARG A 167 13.67 11.45 13.84
CA ARG A 167 15.08 11.17 13.58
C ARG A 167 15.93 12.43 13.67
N LEU A 168 15.52 13.51 12.99
CA LEU A 168 16.25 14.78 13.04
C LEU A 168 16.34 15.34 14.46
N LEU A 169 15.23 15.32 15.21
CA LEU A 169 15.20 15.80 16.59
C LEU A 169 16.07 14.95 17.51
N GLN A 170 16.02 13.62 17.35
CA GLN A 170 16.88 12.69 18.09
C GLN A 170 18.36 12.96 17.82
N ASP A 171 18.76 13.02 16.54
CA ASP A 171 20.15 13.21 16.13
C ASP A 171 20.73 14.56 16.57
N LYS A 172 19.89 15.60 16.69
CA LYS A 172 20.34 16.96 17.01
C LYS A 172 20.25 17.32 18.49
N PHE A 173 19.26 16.78 19.19
CA PHE A 173 18.91 17.27 20.53
C PHE A 173 18.76 16.15 21.57
N GLY A 174 18.55 14.90 21.16
CA GLY A 174 18.20 13.81 22.05
C GLY A 174 16.77 13.95 22.59
N ILE A 175 15.91 12.99 22.28
CA ILE A 175 14.53 12.94 22.78
C ILE A 175 14.53 12.04 24.03
N GLU A 176 14.25 12.61 25.20
CA GLU A 176 14.03 11.81 26.42
C GLU A 176 12.66 11.15 26.45
N VAL A 177 11.62 11.90 26.05
CA VAL A 177 10.23 11.43 26.01
C VAL A 177 9.42 12.29 25.04
N GLY A 178 8.45 11.68 24.36
CA GLY A 178 7.56 12.38 23.44
C GLY A 178 6.14 11.80 23.44
N THR A 179 5.17 12.66 23.14
CA THR A 179 3.80 12.25 22.81
C THR A 179 3.41 12.88 21.49
N MET A 180 2.60 12.18 20.70
CA MET A 180 2.14 12.68 19.40
C MET A 180 0.62 12.75 19.37
N THR A 181 0.10 13.77 18.70
CA THR A 181 -1.28 13.82 18.23
C THR A 181 -1.26 14.05 16.73
N THR A 182 -1.85 13.11 15.99
CA THR A 182 -2.06 13.27 14.54
C THR A 182 -3.49 13.72 14.32
N ILE A 183 -3.66 14.91 13.71
CA ILE A 183 -4.96 15.33 13.18
C ILE A 183 -5.06 14.72 11.78
N HIS A 184 -5.81 13.63 11.68
CA HIS A 184 -5.81 12.76 10.50
C HIS A 184 -7.13 12.85 9.74
N ALA A 185 -7.08 12.90 8.41
CA ALA A 185 -8.27 12.79 7.58
C ALA A 185 -9.01 11.47 7.84
N TYR A 186 -10.33 11.44 7.67
CA TYR A 186 -11.07 10.18 7.83
C TYR A 186 -10.67 9.16 6.74
N THR A 187 -10.84 7.87 7.04
CA THR A 187 -10.39 6.78 6.16
C THR A 187 -11.49 5.75 5.91
N SER A 188 -11.22 4.80 5.01
CA SER A 188 -12.14 3.73 4.59
C SER A 188 -12.58 2.79 5.72
N THR A 189 -11.89 2.80 6.87
CA THR A 189 -12.26 1.99 8.04
C THR A 189 -13.35 2.62 8.90
N GLN A 190 -13.74 3.87 8.63
CA GLN A 190 -14.83 4.57 9.32
C GLN A 190 -16.16 4.42 8.58
N MET A 191 -17.23 4.87 9.21
CA MET A 191 -18.58 4.78 8.65
C MET A 191 -19.00 6.06 7.95
N ILE A 192 -19.75 5.91 6.85
CA ILE A 192 -20.36 7.04 6.14
C ILE A 192 -21.46 7.65 7.02
N LEU A 193 -22.25 6.83 7.71
CA LEU A 193 -23.28 7.23 8.68
C LEU A 193 -23.18 6.36 9.94
N ASP A 194 -23.71 6.83 11.07
CA ASP A 194 -23.68 6.09 12.33
C ASP A 194 -24.23 4.66 12.15
N GLY A 195 -23.45 3.63 12.49
CA GLY A 195 -23.83 2.24 12.26
C GLY A 195 -22.82 1.20 12.77
N PRO A 196 -23.25 -0.06 12.96
CA PRO A 196 -22.42 -1.10 13.56
C PRO A 196 -21.39 -1.65 12.57
N ARG A 197 -20.13 -1.24 12.71
CA ARG A 197 -19.00 -1.76 11.92
C ARG A 197 -18.01 -2.57 12.73
N SER A 198 -17.74 -2.15 13.95
CA SER A 198 -16.78 -2.82 14.83
C SER A 198 -17.19 -2.72 16.29
N SER A 199 -16.54 -3.50 17.15
CA SER A 199 -16.70 -3.40 18.60
C SER A 199 -16.21 -2.05 19.16
N LYS A 200 -15.38 -1.30 18.41
CA LYS A 200 -14.91 0.03 18.82
C LYS A 200 -16.01 1.06 18.57
N LYS A 201 -16.66 1.51 19.66
CA LYS A 201 -17.77 2.47 19.64
C LYS A 201 -17.53 3.71 18.76
N ARG A 202 -16.30 4.25 18.77
CA ARG A 202 -15.96 5.50 18.05
C ARG A 202 -15.92 5.34 16.53
N THR A 203 -15.50 4.19 15.99
CA THR A 203 -15.43 3.98 14.53
C THR A 203 -16.80 3.81 13.89
N ASN A 204 -17.83 3.59 14.72
CA ASN A 204 -19.22 3.43 14.31
C ASN A 204 -19.95 4.77 14.10
N ARG A 205 -19.24 5.91 14.21
CA ARG A 205 -19.80 7.25 14.02
C ARG A 205 -19.52 7.78 12.61
N THR A 206 -20.38 8.67 12.14
CA THR A 206 -20.34 9.39 10.87
C THR A 206 -19.02 10.13 10.72
N ALA A 207 -18.20 9.70 9.77
CA ALA A 207 -16.82 10.17 9.63
C ALA A 207 -16.69 11.63 9.19
N ALA A 208 -17.57 12.09 8.31
CA ALA A 208 -17.48 13.42 7.69
C ALA A 208 -17.98 14.57 8.58
N SER A 209 -18.62 14.26 9.72
CA SER A 209 -19.27 15.25 10.58
C SER A 209 -18.80 15.18 12.04
N ASN A 210 -17.71 14.48 12.32
CA ASN A 210 -17.19 14.32 13.68
C ASN A 210 -15.67 14.40 13.72
N THR A 211 -15.13 15.00 14.80
CA THR A 211 -13.76 14.71 15.24
C THR A 211 -13.78 13.44 16.08
N ILE A 212 -13.15 12.36 15.59
CA ILE A 212 -13.23 11.04 16.21
C ILE A 212 -11.86 10.67 16.79
N PRO A 213 -11.68 10.65 18.12
CA PRO A 213 -10.42 10.21 18.71
C PRO A 213 -10.20 8.70 18.45
N HIS A 214 -9.04 8.35 17.89
CA HIS A 214 -8.71 6.99 17.50
C HIS A 214 -7.31 6.60 17.98
N SER A 215 -7.09 5.31 18.27
CA SER A 215 -5.77 4.83 18.64
C SER A 215 -4.87 4.68 17.40
N THR A 216 -3.58 4.97 17.56
CA THR A 216 -2.57 4.70 16.53
C THR A 216 -1.36 4.02 17.17
N GLY A 217 -0.73 3.12 16.42
CA GLY A 217 0.49 2.43 16.83
C GLY A 217 1.77 3.13 16.41
N ALA A 218 1.70 4.22 15.62
CA ALA A 218 2.86 4.82 14.97
C ALA A 218 3.96 5.25 15.97
N ALA A 219 3.60 5.99 17.02
CA ALA A 219 4.57 6.38 18.06
C ALA A 219 5.16 5.18 18.81
N LYS A 220 4.37 4.12 19.06
CA LYS A 220 4.87 2.90 19.72
C LYS A 220 5.79 2.08 18.83
N ALA A 221 5.56 2.12 17.51
CA ALA A 221 6.33 1.40 16.51
C ALA A 221 7.54 2.21 16.01
N ILE A 222 7.74 3.44 16.48
CA ILE A 222 8.82 4.31 15.99
C ILE A 222 10.20 3.70 16.25
N GLY A 223 10.35 2.92 17.34
CA GLY A 223 11.57 2.18 17.67
C GLY A 223 11.98 1.12 16.64
N LEU A 224 11.08 0.74 15.72
CA LEU A 224 11.42 -0.13 14.59
C LEU A 224 12.13 0.63 13.45
N VAL A 225 12.10 1.96 13.47
CA VAL A 225 12.59 2.85 12.41
C VAL A 225 13.70 3.77 12.94
N VAL A 226 13.50 4.33 14.12
CA VAL A 226 14.45 5.17 14.87
C VAL A 226 14.64 4.48 16.22
N PRO A 227 15.65 3.59 16.36
CA PRO A 227 15.78 2.71 17.51
C PRO A 227 16.31 3.40 18.78
N GLU A 228 17.01 4.53 18.63
CA GLU A 228 17.46 5.39 19.75
C GLU A 228 16.32 6.23 20.35
#